data_AF-A0A944XYJ7-F1
#
_entry.id   AF-A0A944XYJ7-F1
#
_cell.length_a   1.000
_cell.length_b   1.000
_cell.length_c   1.000
_cell.angle_alpha   90.00
_cell.angle_beta   90.00
_cell.angle_gamma   90.00
#
_symmetry.space_group_name_H-M   'P 1'
#
loop_
_entity.id
_entity.type
_entity.pdbx_description
1 polymer ?
#
loop_
_entity_poly.entity_id
_entity_poly.type
_entity_poly.pdbx_seq_one_letter_code
_entity_poly.pdbx_strand_id
1 'polypeptide(L)'
;MNDEASSFSEAQGYEALPQMLKLEELPESSRNRIWSALYRSLREWSAPGPMGRYIRNGTEFRTLLEDIYLDFFKIPFDGLPEFSKIEKQLRAGIMAGKFNKVFDLILVIMRHPSCPDTLLDDMERALNGSNIAYRLILSPPAILPVASKEEVQTIERAIVEVEVPRFSGARRHLINAGNYIATDQPRDSIRESVHAVESVARVLNDGARTSLKPALDALQNDHGVAIHPALKKAMESMYGYTNDEDGIRHALLEDTNSVDQTDALFMLGSCAAFLSYLIGKSSNKFDKGT
;
A
#
# COMPACT_ATOMS: atom_id res chain seq x y z
N MET A 1 22.75 4.76 3.33
CA MET A 1 22.78 6.00 2.52
C MET A 1 21.40 6.62 2.65
N ASN A 2 21.29 7.89 3.02
CA ASN A 2 19.98 8.57 2.95
C ASN A 2 19.58 8.64 1.47
N ASP A 3 18.59 7.85 1.07
CA ASP A 3 18.04 7.85 -0.30
C ASP A 3 17.31 9.18 -0.65
N GLU A 4 17.28 10.15 0.27
CA GLU A 4 16.66 11.47 0.07
C GLU A 4 17.63 12.58 -0.38
N ALA A 5 18.95 12.36 -0.32
CA ALA A 5 19.91 13.37 -0.76
C ALA A 5 20.16 13.26 -2.26
N SER A 6 19.97 14.38 -2.99
CA SER A 6 20.35 14.46 -4.41
C SER A 6 21.81 14.06 -4.59
N SER A 7 22.11 13.28 -5.62
CA SER A 7 23.49 12.91 -5.95
C SER A 7 24.33 14.16 -6.21
N PHE A 8 25.66 14.06 -6.09
CA PHE A 8 26.53 15.18 -6.47
C PHE A 8 26.28 15.60 -7.93
N SER A 9 26.08 14.64 -8.84
CA SER A 9 25.79 14.91 -10.25
C SER A 9 24.49 15.68 -10.45
N GLU A 10 23.44 15.31 -9.72
CA GLU A 10 22.14 15.99 -9.72
C GLU A 10 22.25 17.41 -9.13
N ALA A 11 22.94 17.54 -7.99
CA ALA A 11 23.14 18.81 -7.31
C ALA A 11 23.97 19.81 -8.14
N GLN A 12 24.87 19.30 -9.01
CA GLN A 12 25.67 20.10 -9.93
C GLN A 12 25.03 20.26 -11.31
N GLY A 13 23.85 19.67 -11.55
CA GLY A 13 23.14 19.75 -12.83
C GLY A 13 23.79 18.96 -13.98
N TYR A 14 24.71 18.05 -13.67
CA TYR A 14 25.25 17.09 -14.66
C TYR A 14 24.22 16.01 -15.02
N GLU A 15 23.29 15.73 -14.11
CA GLU A 15 22.17 14.81 -14.32
C GLU A 15 20.86 15.51 -13.94
N ALA A 16 19.76 15.12 -14.59
CA ALA A 16 18.45 15.60 -14.23
C ALA A 16 18.05 15.04 -12.85
N LEU A 17 17.36 15.85 -12.04
CA LEU A 17 16.80 15.39 -10.79
C LEU A 17 15.90 14.16 -11.02
N PRO A 18 15.92 13.17 -10.11
CA PRO A 18 15.13 11.98 -10.28
C PRO A 18 13.65 12.34 -10.31
N GLN A 19 12.98 11.99 -11.41
CA GLN A 19 11.53 12.01 -11.47
C GLN A 19 11.00 10.66 -11.03
N MET A 20 9.83 10.66 -10.40
CA MET A 20 9.15 9.41 -10.11
C MET A 20 8.77 8.72 -11.41
N LEU A 21 9.06 7.43 -11.50
CA LEU A 21 8.74 6.61 -12.67
C LEU A 21 7.24 6.46 -12.85
N LYS A 22 6.83 5.97 -14.02
CA LYS A 22 5.40 5.73 -14.28
C LYS A 22 4.94 4.45 -13.58
N LEU A 23 3.62 4.30 -13.48
CA LEU A 23 3.02 3.01 -13.16
C LEU A 23 3.50 1.96 -14.19
N GLU A 24 3.52 0.70 -13.74
CA GLU A 24 3.98 -0.47 -14.49
C GLU A 24 5.49 -0.53 -14.79
N GLU A 25 6.25 0.46 -14.37
CA GLU A 25 7.70 0.47 -14.50
C GLU A 25 8.39 -0.05 -13.23
N LEU A 26 9.33 -0.98 -13.41
CA LEU A 26 10.22 -1.45 -12.36
C LEU A 26 11.66 -1.45 -12.90
N PRO A 27 12.46 -0.41 -12.58
CA PRO A 27 13.78 -0.21 -13.17
C PRO A 27 14.77 -1.26 -12.65
N GLU A 28 15.86 -1.46 -13.40
CA GLU A 28 16.90 -2.42 -13.06
C GLU A 28 17.50 -2.15 -11.66
N SER A 29 17.68 -0.88 -11.28
CA SER A 29 18.17 -0.49 -9.96
C SER A 29 17.28 -1.01 -8.82
N SER A 30 15.94 -0.89 -8.95
CA SER A 30 14.99 -1.43 -7.98
C SER A 30 14.98 -2.96 -7.99
N ARG A 31 15.03 -3.60 -9.16
CA ARG A 31 15.15 -5.07 -9.27
C ARG A 31 16.41 -5.59 -8.57
N ASN A 32 17.53 -4.87 -8.73
CA ASN A 32 18.78 -5.18 -8.06
C ASN A 32 18.67 -5.05 -6.53
N ARG A 33 18.02 -4.00 -6.02
CA ARG A 33 17.77 -3.83 -4.57
C ARG A 33 16.87 -4.95 -4.02
N ILE A 34 15.74 -5.24 -4.68
CA ILE A 34 14.79 -6.31 -4.32
C ILE A 34 15.51 -7.67 -4.29
N TRP A 35 16.26 -8.00 -5.35
CA TRP A 35 17.02 -9.23 -5.40
C TRP A 35 18.07 -9.29 -4.30
N SER A 36 18.77 -8.20 -4.03
CA SER A 36 19.82 -8.18 -3.00
C SER A 36 19.24 -8.41 -1.60
N ALA A 37 18.08 -7.82 -1.29
CA ALA A 37 17.33 -8.07 -0.06
C ALA A 37 16.97 -9.57 0.07
N LEU A 38 16.32 -10.12 -0.96
CA LEU A 38 15.94 -11.54 -0.95
C LEU A 38 17.15 -12.48 -0.87
N TYR A 39 18.19 -12.20 -1.65
CA TYR A 39 19.40 -13.01 -1.70
C TYR A 39 20.15 -13.02 -0.38
N ARG A 40 20.25 -11.88 0.30
CA ARG A 40 20.85 -11.80 1.63
C ARG A 40 20.12 -12.71 2.62
N SER A 41 18.79 -12.62 2.63
CA SER A 41 17.94 -13.50 3.43
C SER A 41 18.15 -14.96 3.02
N LEU A 42 18.08 -15.32 1.73
CA LEU A 42 18.37 -16.69 1.26
C LEU A 42 19.73 -17.22 1.77
N ARG A 43 20.78 -16.38 1.76
CA ARG A 43 22.15 -16.78 2.14
C ARG A 43 22.34 -16.95 3.64
N GLU A 44 21.80 -16.04 4.45
CA GLU A 44 21.85 -16.14 5.90
C GLU A 44 21.25 -17.47 6.40
N TRP A 45 20.27 -18.02 5.68
CA TRP A 45 19.52 -19.19 6.09
C TRP A 45 20.09 -20.49 5.50
N SER A 46 20.77 -20.39 4.35
CA SER A 46 21.59 -21.48 3.80
C SER A 46 22.90 -21.70 4.55
N ALA A 47 23.30 -20.78 5.44
CA ALA A 47 24.55 -20.87 6.18
C ALA A 47 24.48 -21.94 7.29
N PRO A 48 25.53 -22.77 7.45
CA PRO A 48 25.60 -23.68 8.58
C PRO A 48 25.69 -22.87 9.88
N GLY A 49 24.85 -23.20 10.86
CA GLY A 49 24.87 -22.55 12.17
C GLY A 49 26.10 -22.95 13.01
N PRO A 50 26.28 -22.35 14.19
CA PRO A 50 27.34 -22.72 15.11
C PRO A 50 27.30 -24.24 15.37
N MET A 51 28.45 -24.91 15.29
CA MET A 51 28.57 -26.38 15.45
C MET A 51 27.87 -27.23 14.35
N GLY A 52 27.73 -26.72 13.12
CA GLY A 52 27.25 -27.52 11.99
C GLY A 52 25.78 -27.95 12.06
N ARG A 53 25.01 -27.37 13.00
CA ARG A 53 23.55 -27.47 13.00
C ARG A 53 22.98 -26.36 12.12
N TYR A 54 22.10 -26.69 11.18
CA TYR A 54 21.32 -25.70 10.45
C TYR A 54 20.63 -24.76 11.46
N ILE A 55 20.65 -23.45 11.17
CA ILE A 55 20.16 -22.39 12.07
C ILE A 55 18.71 -22.70 12.49
N ARG A 56 18.37 -22.27 13.72
CA ARG A 56 17.10 -22.47 14.47
C ARG A 56 15.80 -22.22 13.67
N ASN A 57 15.88 -21.58 12.50
CA ASN A 57 14.74 -21.19 11.67
C ASN A 57 14.71 -21.91 10.29
N GLY A 58 15.59 -22.88 10.02
CA GLY A 58 15.67 -23.56 8.72
C GLY A 58 14.39 -24.27 8.26
N THR A 59 13.49 -24.63 9.18
CA THR A 59 12.18 -25.21 8.87
C THR A 59 11.18 -24.17 8.38
N GLU A 60 11.12 -23.00 9.00
CA GLU A 60 10.15 -21.94 8.68
C GLU A 60 10.41 -21.33 7.30
N PHE A 61 11.67 -21.05 6.99
CA PHE A 61 12.05 -20.55 5.67
C PHE A 61 11.94 -21.61 4.59
N ARG A 62 12.16 -22.88 4.94
CA ARG A 62 11.85 -23.97 4.03
C ARG A 62 10.35 -23.98 3.71
N THR A 63 9.48 -23.89 4.70
CA THR A 63 8.03 -23.77 4.48
C THR A 63 7.69 -22.59 3.56
N LEU A 64 8.28 -21.41 3.81
CA LEU A 64 8.12 -20.26 2.92
C LEU A 64 8.53 -20.57 1.47
N LEU A 65 9.68 -21.21 1.25
CA LEU A 65 10.12 -21.60 -0.10
C LEU A 65 9.20 -22.63 -0.75
N GLU A 66 8.70 -23.60 0.03
CA GLU A 66 7.73 -24.60 -0.42
C GLU A 66 6.42 -23.93 -0.88
N ASP A 67 5.90 -23.00 -0.09
CA ASP A 67 4.68 -22.27 -0.38
C ASP A 67 4.87 -21.30 -1.56
N ILE A 68 6.03 -20.63 -1.69
CA ILE A 68 6.35 -19.85 -2.90
C ILE A 68 6.33 -20.75 -4.15
N TYR A 69 6.89 -21.96 -4.08
CA TYR A 69 6.89 -22.88 -5.23
C TYR A 69 5.49 -23.36 -5.61
N LEU A 70 4.69 -23.71 -4.60
CA LEU A 70 3.34 -24.20 -4.79
C LEU A 70 2.39 -23.08 -5.23
N ASP A 71 2.41 -21.94 -4.53
CA ASP A 71 1.42 -20.88 -4.69
C ASP A 71 1.81 -19.83 -5.72
N PHE A 72 3.09 -19.52 -5.88
CA PHE A 72 3.54 -18.55 -6.88
C PHE A 72 3.95 -19.22 -8.18
N PHE A 73 4.85 -20.21 -8.13
CA PHE A 73 5.32 -20.90 -9.34
C PHE A 73 4.35 -21.96 -9.89
N LYS A 74 3.34 -22.37 -9.10
CA LYS A 74 2.35 -23.40 -9.46
C LYS A 74 3.00 -24.74 -9.84
N ILE A 75 4.12 -25.07 -9.20
CA ILE A 75 4.84 -26.32 -9.41
C ILE A 75 4.44 -27.31 -8.30
N PRO A 76 3.99 -28.53 -8.63
CA PRO A 76 3.60 -29.52 -7.62
C PRO A 76 4.77 -29.91 -6.74
N PHE A 77 4.47 -30.16 -5.47
CA PHE A 77 5.44 -30.46 -4.44
C PHE A 77 5.88 -31.94 -4.50
N ASP A 78 6.66 -32.27 -5.53
CA ASP A 78 7.31 -33.58 -5.65
C ASP A 78 8.69 -33.58 -4.95
N GLY A 79 9.03 -32.44 -4.31
CA GLY A 79 10.28 -32.12 -3.64
C GLY A 79 10.83 -30.76 -4.09
N LEU A 80 11.40 -29.98 -3.16
CA LEU A 80 12.07 -28.72 -3.52
C LEU A 80 13.25 -29.00 -4.47
N PRO A 81 13.45 -28.19 -5.52
CA PRO A 81 14.67 -28.21 -6.29
C PRO A 81 15.90 -27.92 -5.42
N GLU A 82 17.09 -28.24 -5.92
CA GLU A 82 18.33 -27.79 -5.29
C GLU A 82 18.32 -26.27 -5.10
N PHE A 83 18.89 -25.79 -3.98
CA PHE A 83 18.92 -24.36 -3.65
C PHE A 83 19.50 -23.50 -4.79
N SER A 84 20.51 -23.99 -5.50
CA SER A 84 21.10 -23.30 -6.67
C SER A 84 20.09 -23.05 -7.79
N LYS A 85 19.12 -23.95 -7.97
CA LYS A 85 18.05 -23.84 -8.96
C LYS A 85 16.96 -22.89 -8.47
N ILE A 86 16.63 -22.94 -7.17
CA ILE A 86 15.73 -21.98 -6.51
C ILE A 86 16.23 -20.55 -6.68
N GLU A 87 17.50 -20.32 -6.33
CA GLU A 87 18.16 -19.02 -6.45
C GLU A 87 18.09 -18.48 -7.89
N LYS A 88 18.44 -19.32 -8.88
CA LYS A 88 18.40 -18.93 -10.30
C LYS A 88 16.99 -18.58 -10.77
N GLN A 89 15.98 -19.35 -10.35
CA GLN A 89 14.58 -19.11 -10.75
C GLN A 89 14.04 -17.82 -10.13
N LEU A 90 14.26 -17.60 -8.84
CA LEU A 90 13.87 -16.36 -8.16
C LEU A 90 14.58 -15.15 -8.77
N ARG A 91 15.89 -15.23 -9.01
CA ARG A 91 16.65 -14.16 -9.67
C ARG A 91 16.09 -13.86 -11.05
N ALA A 92 15.86 -14.87 -11.88
CA ALA A 92 15.30 -14.68 -13.22
C ALA A 92 13.90 -14.05 -13.16
N GLY A 93 13.05 -14.49 -12.23
CA GLY A 93 11.73 -13.91 -12.00
C GLY A 93 11.78 -12.43 -11.62
N ILE A 94 12.71 -12.04 -10.73
CA ILE A 94 12.87 -10.64 -10.31
C ILE A 94 13.53 -9.79 -11.40
N MET A 95 14.52 -10.30 -12.13
CA MET A 95 15.26 -9.51 -13.11
C MET A 95 14.52 -9.36 -14.44
N ALA A 96 13.86 -10.42 -14.91
CA ALA A 96 13.21 -10.45 -16.23
C ALA A 96 11.67 -10.51 -16.18
N GLY A 97 11.07 -10.72 -15.01
CA GLY A 97 9.61 -10.80 -14.88
C GLY A 97 8.91 -9.47 -15.06
N LYS A 98 7.62 -9.52 -15.41
CA LYS A 98 6.73 -8.34 -15.43
C LYS A 98 6.65 -7.73 -14.02
N PHE A 99 6.55 -6.40 -13.92
CA PHE A 99 6.54 -5.69 -12.62
C PHE A 99 5.49 -6.26 -11.65
N ASN A 100 4.28 -6.52 -12.14
CA ASN A 100 3.19 -7.06 -11.34
C ASN A 100 3.50 -8.46 -10.79
N LYS A 101 4.21 -9.30 -11.55
CA LYS A 101 4.68 -10.61 -11.08
C LYS A 101 5.78 -10.51 -10.03
N VAL A 102 6.63 -9.48 -10.10
CA VAL A 102 7.60 -9.22 -9.04
C VAL A 102 6.89 -8.78 -7.76
N PHE A 103 5.89 -7.90 -7.86
CA PHE A 103 5.10 -7.45 -6.71
C PHE A 103 4.24 -8.57 -6.11
N ASP A 104 3.62 -9.42 -6.94
CA ASP A 104 2.91 -10.62 -6.49
C ASP A 104 3.85 -11.51 -5.64
N LEU A 105 5.08 -11.75 -6.11
CA LEU A 105 6.07 -12.54 -5.39
C LEU A 105 6.43 -11.89 -4.04
N ILE A 106 6.69 -10.59 -4.03
CA ILE A 106 7.01 -9.85 -2.80
C ILE A 106 5.85 -9.95 -1.80
N LEU A 107 4.61 -9.75 -2.23
CA LEU A 107 3.45 -9.85 -1.35
C LEU A 107 3.24 -11.27 -0.83
N VAL A 108 3.46 -12.31 -1.64
CA VAL A 108 3.44 -13.71 -1.18
C VAL A 108 4.47 -13.91 -0.07
N ILE A 109 5.70 -13.45 -0.28
CA ILE A 109 6.77 -13.56 0.71
C ILE A 109 6.38 -12.85 2.01
N MET A 110 5.97 -11.59 1.93
CA MET A 110 5.76 -10.75 3.10
C MET A 110 4.51 -11.12 3.91
N ARG A 111 3.48 -11.64 3.27
CA ARG A 111 2.25 -12.09 3.95
C ARG A 111 2.39 -13.47 4.57
N HIS A 112 3.45 -14.20 4.23
CA HIS A 112 3.68 -15.52 4.74
C HIS A 112 4.04 -15.47 6.24
N PRO A 113 3.43 -16.32 7.10
CA PRO A 113 3.70 -16.31 8.55
C PRO A 113 5.16 -16.55 8.93
N SER A 114 5.91 -17.23 8.07
CA SER A 114 7.35 -17.50 8.23
C SER A 114 8.26 -16.47 7.55
N CYS A 115 7.72 -15.32 7.12
CA CYS A 115 8.54 -14.23 6.59
C CYS A 115 9.45 -13.67 7.70
N PRO A 116 10.78 -13.60 7.49
CA PRO A 116 11.68 -13.00 8.47
C PRO A 116 11.46 -11.49 8.61
N ASP A 117 11.48 -10.98 9.85
CA ASP A 117 11.41 -9.53 10.11
C ASP A 117 12.54 -8.76 9.39
N THR A 118 13.76 -9.33 9.36
CA THR A 118 14.90 -8.71 8.65
C THR A 118 14.67 -8.59 7.14
N LEU A 119 13.92 -9.53 6.55
CA LEU A 119 13.56 -9.47 5.13
C LEU A 119 12.48 -8.42 4.88
N LEU A 120 11.54 -8.22 5.82
CA LEU A 120 10.55 -7.14 5.74
C LEU A 120 11.25 -5.77 5.68
N ASP A 121 12.18 -5.51 6.60
CA ASP A 121 12.93 -4.25 6.67
C ASP A 121 13.84 -4.02 5.45
N ASP A 122 14.47 -5.09 4.94
CA ASP A 122 15.31 -5.02 3.73
C ASP A 122 14.45 -4.74 2.48
N MET A 123 13.25 -5.35 2.39
CA MET A 123 12.31 -5.14 1.28
C MET A 123 11.70 -3.74 1.30
N GLU A 124 11.33 -3.24 2.48
CA GLU A 124 10.84 -1.86 2.65
C GLU A 124 11.89 -0.86 2.13
N ARG A 125 13.15 -1.01 2.55
CA ARG A 125 14.25 -0.18 2.07
C ARG A 125 14.48 -0.32 0.56
N ALA A 126 14.33 -1.53 0.01
CA ALA A 126 14.51 -1.75 -1.42
C ALA A 126 13.46 -1.03 -2.28
N LEU A 127 12.19 -1.11 -1.89
CA LEU A 127 11.06 -0.53 -2.63
C LEU A 127 10.91 0.97 -2.36
N ASN A 128 10.93 1.38 -1.09
CA ASN A 128 10.67 2.77 -0.70
C ASN A 128 11.89 3.68 -0.95
N GLY A 129 13.10 3.12 -0.97
CA GLY A 129 14.32 3.83 -1.37
C GLY A 129 14.49 3.99 -2.90
N SER A 130 13.50 3.57 -3.69
CA SER A 130 13.50 3.68 -5.15
C SER A 130 12.50 4.75 -5.63
N ASN A 131 12.82 5.43 -6.74
CA ASN A 131 11.91 6.36 -7.43
C ASN A 131 10.85 5.64 -8.29
N ILE A 132 10.26 4.57 -7.75
CA ILE A 132 9.16 3.84 -8.38
C ILE A 132 7.81 4.42 -7.94
N ALA A 133 6.80 4.29 -8.78
CA ALA A 133 5.42 4.72 -8.50
C ALA A 133 4.66 3.81 -7.52
N TYR A 134 5.38 3.09 -6.64
CA TYR A 134 4.82 2.11 -5.74
C TYR A 134 5.46 2.21 -4.35
N ARG A 135 4.66 1.97 -3.32
CA ARG A 135 5.09 1.96 -1.93
C ARG A 135 4.66 0.72 -1.21
N LEU A 136 5.57 0.22 -0.40
CA LEU A 136 5.32 -0.91 0.46
C LEU A 136 4.78 -0.43 1.80
N ILE A 137 3.59 -0.90 2.14
CA ILE A 137 2.96 -0.76 3.45
C ILE A 137 3.17 -2.08 4.19
N LEU A 138 3.63 -2.05 5.44
CA LEU A 138 3.96 -3.27 6.20
C LEU A 138 2.77 -3.85 6.99
N SER A 139 1.81 -3.01 7.38
CA SER A 139 0.73 -3.38 8.29
C SER A 139 -0.62 -3.13 7.60
N PRO A 140 -1.27 -4.17 7.01
CA PRO A 140 -0.68 -5.44 6.58
C PRO A 140 0.15 -5.23 5.30
N PRO A 141 0.96 -6.21 4.89
CA PRO A 141 1.77 -6.08 3.68
C PRO A 141 0.91 -5.79 2.44
N ALA A 142 1.11 -4.61 1.85
CA ALA A 142 0.45 -4.16 0.64
C ALA A 142 1.40 -3.29 -0.19
N ILE A 143 1.27 -3.33 -1.51
CA ILE A 143 2.02 -2.46 -2.42
C ILE A 143 1.02 -1.53 -3.08
N LEU A 144 1.06 -0.25 -2.72
CA LEU A 144 0.12 0.75 -3.19
C LEU A 144 0.79 1.66 -4.22
N PRO A 145 0.12 1.97 -5.33
CA PRO A 145 0.60 2.96 -6.28
C PRO A 145 0.50 4.37 -5.71
N VAL A 146 1.42 5.24 -6.14
CA VAL A 146 1.52 6.64 -5.71
C VAL A 146 1.90 7.51 -6.91
N ALA A 147 1.45 8.77 -6.92
CA ALA A 147 1.70 9.79 -7.93
C ALA A 147 2.73 10.86 -7.50
N SER A 148 3.05 10.97 -6.21
CA SER A 148 4.09 11.88 -5.70
C SER A 148 4.63 11.48 -4.32
N LYS A 149 5.73 12.10 -3.88
CA LYS A 149 6.27 11.89 -2.52
C LYS A 149 5.33 12.43 -1.44
N GLU A 150 4.65 13.53 -1.72
CA GLU A 150 3.69 14.16 -0.81
C GLU A 150 2.45 13.25 -0.62
N GLU A 151 2.02 12.58 -1.69
CA GLU A 151 0.95 11.59 -1.62
C GLU A 151 1.35 10.36 -0.81
N VAL A 152 2.59 9.88 -0.96
CA VAL A 152 3.14 8.80 -0.13
C VAL A 152 2.99 9.15 1.35
N GLN A 153 3.51 10.31 1.75
CA GLN A 153 3.45 10.76 3.14
C GLN A 153 2.01 10.88 3.64
N THR A 154 1.10 11.34 2.77
CA THR A 154 -0.32 11.46 3.11
C THR A 154 -0.96 10.10 3.36
N ILE A 155 -0.72 9.12 2.47
CA ILE A 155 -1.29 7.77 2.58
C ILE A 155 -0.67 7.03 3.77
N GLU A 156 0.64 7.07 3.95
CA GLU A 156 1.34 6.43 5.08
C GLU A 156 0.83 6.97 6.41
N ARG A 157 0.75 8.30 6.53
CA ARG A 157 0.19 8.94 7.72
C ARG A 157 -1.24 8.50 7.98
N ALA A 158 -2.10 8.50 6.96
CA ALA A 158 -3.48 8.08 7.11
C ALA A 158 -3.57 6.63 7.60
N ILE A 159 -2.77 5.72 7.04
CA ILE A 159 -2.69 4.30 7.46
C ILE A 159 -2.29 4.17 8.92
N VAL A 160 -1.28 4.92 9.38
CA VAL A 160 -0.84 4.94 10.78
C VAL A 160 -1.96 5.44 11.70
N GLU A 161 -2.64 6.52 11.34
CA GLU A 161 -3.73 7.10 12.14
C GLU A 161 -4.94 6.15 12.26
N VAL A 162 -5.15 5.26 11.28
CA VAL A 162 -6.22 4.24 11.30
C VAL A 162 -5.74 2.84 11.74
N GLU A 163 -4.51 2.70 12.23
CA GLU A 163 -4.00 1.41 12.72
C GLU A 163 -4.70 0.96 14.01
N VAL A 164 -5.26 1.91 14.77
CA VAL A 164 -6.01 1.63 16.01
C VAL A 164 -7.23 0.72 15.72
N PRO A 165 -7.50 -0.34 16.52
CA PRO A 165 -8.52 -1.36 16.20
C PRO A 165 -9.92 -0.83 15.86
N ARG A 166 -10.34 0.28 16.48
CA ARG A 166 -11.64 0.92 16.21
C ARG A 166 -11.79 1.40 14.76
N PHE A 167 -10.68 1.67 14.07
CA PHE A 167 -10.65 2.12 12.67
C PHE A 167 -10.28 1.02 11.67
N SER A 168 -10.28 -0.25 12.08
CA SER A 168 -9.94 -1.40 11.22
C SER A 168 -10.71 -1.44 9.89
N GLY A 169 -11.98 -1.01 9.89
CA GLY A 169 -12.79 -0.85 8.67
C GLY A 169 -12.19 0.17 7.71
N ALA A 170 -11.85 1.36 8.20
CA ALA A 170 -11.24 2.42 7.39
C ALA A 170 -9.89 1.99 6.82
N ARG A 171 -9.05 1.35 7.65
CA ARG A 171 -7.76 0.82 7.21
C ARG A 171 -7.90 -0.20 6.08
N ARG A 172 -8.84 -1.15 6.22
CA ARG A 172 -9.10 -2.14 5.16
C ARG A 172 -9.53 -1.47 3.86
N HIS A 173 -10.41 -0.48 3.92
CA HIS A 173 -10.86 0.25 2.74
C HIS A 173 -9.73 1.05 2.07
N LEU A 174 -8.84 1.71 2.82
CA LEU A 174 -7.66 2.39 2.25
C LEU A 174 -6.73 1.41 1.49
N ILE A 175 -6.46 0.25 2.08
CA ILE A 175 -5.59 -0.76 1.47
C ILE A 175 -6.26 -1.33 0.21
N ASN A 176 -7.55 -1.65 0.27
CA ASN A 176 -8.30 -2.11 -0.88
C ASN A 176 -8.29 -1.07 -2.00
N ALA A 177 -8.46 0.21 -1.66
CA ALA A 177 -8.45 1.29 -2.64
C ALA A 177 -7.15 1.31 -3.44
N GLY A 178 -5.97 1.27 -2.80
CA GLY A 178 -4.71 1.23 -3.53
C GLY A 178 -4.46 -0.11 -4.24
N ASN A 179 -4.93 -1.25 -3.71
CA ASN A 179 -4.88 -2.53 -4.44
C ASN A 179 -5.66 -2.48 -5.76
N TYR A 180 -6.82 -1.83 -5.77
CA TYR A 180 -7.63 -1.66 -6.98
C TYR A 180 -6.94 -0.78 -8.03
N ILE A 181 -6.19 0.24 -7.61
CA ILE A 181 -5.36 1.03 -8.55
C ILE A 181 -4.29 0.11 -9.17
N ALA A 182 -3.62 -0.71 -8.34
CA ALA A 182 -2.59 -1.64 -8.82
C ALA A 182 -3.10 -2.74 -9.78
N THR A 183 -4.39 -3.07 -9.75
CA THR A 183 -5.03 -4.04 -10.66
C THR A 183 -5.87 -3.40 -11.76
N ASP A 184 -5.64 -2.13 -12.05
CA ASP A 184 -6.34 -1.35 -13.07
C ASP A 184 -7.87 -1.28 -12.93
N GLN A 185 -8.34 -1.05 -11.70
CA GLN A 185 -9.76 -0.95 -11.33
C GLN A 185 -10.06 0.40 -10.68
N PRO A 186 -9.97 1.53 -11.42
CA PRO A 186 -10.07 2.87 -10.87
C PRO A 186 -11.42 3.14 -10.17
N ARG A 187 -12.52 2.59 -10.70
CA ARG A 187 -13.87 2.73 -10.12
C ARG A 187 -13.96 2.12 -8.71
N ASP A 188 -13.46 0.90 -8.56
CA ASP A 188 -13.48 0.20 -7.27
C ASP A 188 -12.54 0.88 -6.27
N SER A 189 -11.42 1.42 -6.73
CA SER A 189 -10.51 2.22 -5.91
C SER A 189 -11.17 3.48 -5.34
N ILE A 190 -11.85 4.25 -6.21
CA ILE A 190 -12.57 5.47 -5.83
C ILE A 190 -13.64 5.15 -4.79
N ARG A 191 -14.42 4.07 -5.01
CA ARG A 191 -15.46 3.63 -4.08
C ARG A 191 -14.88 3.25 -2.71
N GLU A 192 -13.80 2.47 -2.68
CA GLU A 192 -13.15 2.08 -1.42
C GLU A 192 -12.51 3.28 -0.70
N SER A 193 -11.95 4.25 -1.43
CA SER A 193 -11.41 5.49 -0.86
C SER A 193 -12.48 6.24 -0.07
N VAL A 194 -13.69 6.34 -0.64
CA VAL A 194 -14.85 6.96 0.02
C VAL A 194 -15.33 6.12 1.21
N HIS A 195 -15.40 4.80 1.08
CA HIS A 195 -15.77 3.90 2.18
C HIS A 195 -14.80 4.03 3.37
N ALA A 196 -13.53 4.34 3.14
CA ALA A 196 -12.57 4.59 4.22
C ALA A 196 -12.97 5.82 5.04
N VAL A 197 -13.29 6.94 4.37
CA VAL A 197 -13.77 8.17 5.03
C VAL A 197 -15.07 7.91 5.78
N GLU A 198 -16.02 7.23 5.15
CA GLU A 198 -17.31 6.89 5.77
C GLU A 198 -17.09 6.04 7.03
N SER A 199 -16.18 5.07 6.98
CA SER A 199 -15.84 4.24 8.13
C SER A 199 -15.28 5.07 9.29
N VAL A 200 -14.38 6.02 9.03
CA VAL A 200 -13.87 6.93 10.07
C VAL A 200 -15.00 7.81 10.63
N ALA A 201 -15.81 8.42 9.77
CA ALA A 201 -16.89 9.31 10.19
C ALA A 201 -17.93 8.57 11.07
N ARG A 202 -18.25 7.31 10.75
CA ARG A 202 -19.12 6.46 11.56
C ARG A 202 -18.52 6.13 12.92
N VAL A 203 -17.24 5.76 12.97
CA VAL A 203 -16.55 5.45 14.24
C VAL A 203 -16.47 6.68 15.15
N LEU A 204 -16.26 7.87 14.57
CA LEU A 204 -16.27 9.13 15.30
C LEU A 204 -17.68 9.56 15.75
N ASN A 205 -18.73 8.98 15.16
CA ASN A 205 -20.13 9.16 15.52
C ASN A 205 -20.68 7.90 16.22
N ASP A 206 -19.95 7.39 17.22
CA ASP A 206 -20.33 6.26 18.08
C ASP A 206 -20.80 4.99 17.33
N GLY A 207 -20.26 4.74 16.13
CA GLY A 207 -20.58 3.56 15.34
C GLY A 207 -21.91 3.63 14.58
N ALA A 208 -22.44 4.83 14.35
CA ALA A 208 -23.67 5.04 13.59
C ALA A 208 -23.63 4.33 12.22
N ARG A 209 -24.73 3.68 11.84
CA ARG A 209 -24.89 3.00 10.53
C ARG A 209 -25.54 3.94 9.52
N THR A 210 -24.89 5.04 9.21
CA THR A 210 -25.39 6.07 8.30
C THR A 210 -24.43 6.29 7.13
N SER A 211 -24.90 6.85 6.02
CA SER A 211 -24.02 7.28 4.92
C SER A 211 -23.14 8.46 5.36
N LEU A 212 -22.12 8.79 4.56
CA LEU A 212 -21.15 9.85 4.89
C LEU A 212 -21.81 11.18 5.28
N LYS A 213 -22.80 11.65 4.51
CA LYS A 213 -23.44 12.96 4.76
C LYS A 213 -24.08 13.08 6.15
N PRO A 214 -25.01 12.19 6.56
CA PRO A 214 -25.53 12.19 7.93
C PRO A 214 -24.45 12.00 9.00
N ALA A 215 -23.37 11.26 8.72
CA ALA A 215 -22.27 11.13 9.66
C ALA A 215 -21.54 12.48 9.86
N LEU A 216 -21.27 13.24 8.79
CA LEU A 216 -20.67 14.58 8.89
C LEU A 216 -21.60 15.60 9.56
N ASP A 217 -22.92 15.50 9.35
CA ASP A 217 -23.93 16.29 10.07
C ASP A 217 -23.84 16.05 11.58
N ALA A 218 -23.88 14.78 12.01
CA ALA A 218 -23.81 14.40 13.42
C ALA A 218 -22.48 14.82 14.05
N LEU A 219 -21.36 14.67 13.32
CA LEU A 219 -20.06 15.13 13.82
C LEU A 219 -20.04 16.63 14.15
N GLN A 220 -20.68 17.47 13.32
CA GLN A 220 -20.79 18.90 13.60
C GLN A 220 -21.77 19.21 14.73
N ASN A 221 -22.98 18.64 14.66
CA ASN A 221 -24.10 19.03 15.52
C ASN A 221 -24.02 18.41 16.91
N ASP A 222 -23.64 17.14 16.99
CA ASP A 222 -23.73 16.34 18.21
C ASP A 222 -22.36 16.20 18.86
N HIS A 223 -21.30 16.12 18.05
CA HIS A 223 -19.92 15.92 18.52
C HIS A 223 -19.07 17.20 18.54
N GLY A 224 -19.59 18.32 18.04
CA GLY A 224 -18.91 19.62 18.07
C GLY A 224 -17.64 19.69 17.20
N VAL A 225 -17.51 18.82 16.21
CA VAL A 225 -16.40 18.81 15.26
C VAL A 225 -16.59 19.96 14.27
N ALA A 226 -15.84 21.05 14.46
CA ALA A 226 -15.98 22.25 13.65
C ALA A 226 -15.43 22.08 12.23
N ILE A 227 -16.28 21.68 11.27
CA ILE A 227 -15.96 21.62 9.83
C ILE A 227 -16.53 22.86 9.15
N HIS A 228 -15.78 23.51 8.26
CA HIS A 228 -16.31 24.65 7.51
C HIS A 228 -17.42 24.18 6.54
N PRO A 229 -18.59 24.85 6.44
CA PRO A 229 -19.70 24.40 5.60
C PRO A 229 -19.34 24.17 4.13
N ALA A 230 -18.50 25.03 3.54
CA ALA A 230 -18.05 24.87 2.16
C ALA A 230 -17.15 23.63 1.98
N LEU A 231 -16.28 23.33 2.95
CA LEU A 231 -15.43 22.14 2.91
C LEU A 231 -16.29 20.88 3.00
N LYS A 232 -17.26 20.86 3.92
CA LYS A 232 -18.22 19.75 4.03
C LYS A 232 -18.98 19.54 2.72
N LYS A 233 -19.51 20.62 2.13
CA LYS A 233 -20.22 20.55 0.84
C LYS A 233 -19.32 20.01 -0.27
N ALA A 234 -18.05 20.41 -0.32
CA ALA A 234 -17.09 19.86 -1.29
C ALA A 234 -16.91 18.34 -1.12
N MET A 235 -16.82 17.85 0.12
CA MET A 235 -16.72 16.41 0.42
C MET A 235 -18.00 15.65 0.06
N GLU A 236 -19.16 16.24 0.34
CA GLU A 236 -20.45 15.69 -0.10
C GLU A 236 -20.59 15.65 -1.63
N SER A 237 -20.06 16.65 -2.33
CA SER A 237 -20.05 16.67 -3.80
C SER A 237 -19.09 15.62 -4.38
N MET A 238 -17.90 15.45 -3.80
CA MET A 238 -16.99 14.36 -4.18
C MET A 238 -17.62 13.00 -3.90
N TYR A 239 -18.33 12.83 -2.77
CA TYR A 239 -19.12 11.63 -2.50
C TYR A 239 -20.21 11.41 -3.55
N GLY A 240 -20.97 12.45 -3.90
CA GLY A 240 -21.98 12.41 -4.95
C GLY A 240 -21.41 11.91 -6.27
N TYR A 241 -20.27 12.47 -6.71
CA TYR A 241 -19.56 12.01 -7.90
C TYR A 241 -19.29 10.49 -7.92
N THR A 242 -19.02 9.89 -6.77
CA THR A 242 -18.74 8.45 -6.65
C THR A 242 -19.98 7.56 -6.53
N ASN A 243 -21.12 8.11 -6.10
CA ASN A 243 -22.28 7.34 -5.63
C ASN A 243 -23.56 7.55 -6.46
N ASP A 244 -23.65 8.64 -7.22
CA ASP A 244 -24.90 9.00 -7.89
C ASP A 244 -25.25 8.06 -9.05
N GLU A 245 -26.56 7.90 -9.27
CA GLU A 245 -27.09 7.22 -10.46
C GLU A 245 -26.52 7.89 -11.72
N ASP A 246 -26.32 9.22 -11.75
CA ASP A 246 -25.70 10.00 -12.84
C ASP A 246 -24.14 9.96 -12.93
N GLY A 247 -23.45 9.37 -11.96
CA GLY A 247 -21.98 9.33 -11.90
C GLY A 247 -21.36 8.03 -12.43
N ILE A 248 -20.39 7.48 -11.69
CA ILE A 248 -19.73 6.18 -11.99
C ILE A 248 -20.75 5.04 -12.23
N ARG A 249 -21.99 5.17 -11.73
CA ARG A 249 -23.09 4.22 -11.89
C ARG A 249 -23.88 4.34 -13.22
N HIS A 250 -24.10 5.52 -13.81
CA HIS A 250 -24.72 5.63 -15.15
C HIS A 250 -23.75 5.26 -16.27
N ALA A 251 -22.45 5.47 -16.05
CA ALA A 251 -21.40 4.96 -16.92
C ALA A 251 -21.30 3.41 -16.97
N LEU A 252 -22.05 2.67 -16.15
CA LEU A 252 -22.24 1.21 -16.31
C LEU A 252 -23.24 0.87 -17.42
N LEU A 253 -24.17 1.78 -17.72
CA LEU A 253 -25.24 1.58 -18.71
C LEU A 253 -24.88 2.17 -20.07
N GLU A 254 -24.13 3.27 -20.08
CA GLU A 254 -23.53 3.85 -21.28
C GLU A 254 -22.03 3.61 -21.20
N ASP A 255 -21.50 2.79 -22.12
CA ASP A 255 -20.13 2.26 -22.25
C ASP A 255 -19.04 3.36 -22.36
N THR A 256 -19.00 4.24 -21.37
CA THR A 256 -18.18 5.45 -21.29
C THR A 256 -17.30 5.31 -20.06
N ASN A 257 -16.02 5.02 -20.30
CA ASN A 257 -15.00 5.09 -19.25
C ASN A 257 -14.73 6.55 -18.92
N SER A 258 -15.53 7.11 -18.01
CA SER A 258 -15.39 8.50 -17.53
C SER A 258 -14.37 8.66 -16.39
N VAL A 259 -13.80 7.56 -15.87
CA VAL A 259 -12.81 7.58 -14.79
C VAL A 259 -11.58 6.75 -15.14
N ASP A 260 -10.41 7.28 -14.82
CA ASP A 260 -9.12 6.65 -15.09
C ASP A 260 -8.25 6.49 -13.82
N GLN A 261 -7.01 6.03 -14.01
CA GLN A 261 -6.02 5.85 -12.96
C GLN A 261 -5.68 7.16 -12.23
N THR A 262 -5.68 8.28 -12.94
CA THR A 262 -5.41 9.61 -12.38
C THR A 262 -6.51 10.00 -11.40
N ASP A 263 -7.77 9.75 -11.75
CA ASP A 263 -8.91 10.00 -10.86
C ASP A 263 -8.84 9.14 -9.59
N ALA A 264 -8.44 7.88 -9.73
CA ALA A 264 -8.32 6.95 -8.61
C ALA A 264 -7.19 7.34 -7.64
N LEU A 265 -6.02 7.71 -8.16
CA LEU A 265 -4.91 8.23 -7.35
C LEU A 265 -5.31 9.51 -6.63
N PHE A 266 -5.87 10.48 -7.36
CA PHE A 266 -6.38 11.72 -6.77
C PHE A 266 -7.37 11.44 -5.63
N MET A 267 -8.27 10.47 -5.82
CA MET A 267 -9.27 10.16 -4.82
C MET A 267 -8.68 9.46 -3.60
N LEU A 268 -7.77 8.51 -3.78
CA LEU A 268 -7.08 7.85 -2.67
C LEU A 268 -6.34 8.88 -1.81
N GLY A 269 -5.53 9.74 -2.42
CA GLY A 269 -4.79 10.79 -1.71
C GLY A 269 -5.71 11.79 -1.00
N SER A 270 -6.78 12.24 -1.66
CA SER A 270 -7.74 13.20 -1.09
C SER A 270 -8.53 12.60 0.09
N CYS A 271 -8.97 11.35 -0.03
CA CYS A 271 -9.69 10.64 1.02
C CYS A 271 -8.76 10.32 2.21
N ALA A 272 -7.51 9.95 1.96
CA ALA A 272 -6.49 9.76 3.00
C ALA A 272 -6.25 11.06 3.78
N ALA A 273 -6.06 12.19 3.09
CA ALA A 273 -5.92 13.49 3.75
C ALA A 273 -7.17 13.88 4.56
N PHE A 274 -8.36 13.61 4.01
CA PHE A 274 -9.61 14.02 4.65
C PHE A 274 -9.95 13.20 5.89
N LEU A 275 -9.74 11.88 5.87
CA LEU A 275 -9.96 11.08 7.09
C LEU A 275 -8.97 11.44 8.19
N SER A 276 -7.71 11.78 7.84
CA SER A 276 -6.72 12.29 8.79
C SER A 276 -7.15 13.62 9.41
N TYR A 277 -7.70 14.52 8.59
CA TYR A 277 -8.31 15.75 9.06
C TYR A 277 -9.47 15.49 10.05
N LEU A 278 -10.37 14.56 9.75
CA LEU A 278 -11.49 14.21 10.65
C LEU A 278 -10.98 13.66 11.99
N ILE A 279 -10.01 12.74 11.96
CA ILE A 279 -9.38 12.19 13.17
C ILE A 279 -8.75 13.31 13.99
N GLY A 280 -7.92 14.17 13.37
CA GLY A 280 -7.26 15.27 14.06
C GLY A 280 -8.23 16.29 14.68
N LYS A 281 -9.34 16.61 14.00
CA LYS A 281 -10.36 17.52 14.54
C LYS A 281 -11.12 16.92 15.72
N SER A 282 -11.30 15.60 15.74
CA SER A 282 -11.95 14.89 16.84
C SER A 282 -11.00 14.62 18.02
N SER A 283 -9.72 14.31 17.77
CA SER A 283 -8.70 14.08 18.82
C SER A 283 -8.41 15.31 19.67
N ASN A 284 -8.40 16.51 19.07
CA ASN A 284 -8.24 17.79 19.78
C ASN A 284 -9.32 18.08 20.85
N LYS A 285 -10.35 17.23 20.95
CA LYS A 285 -11.40 17.26 21.98
C LYS A 285 -11.18 16.23 23.09
N PHE A 286 -10.66 15.03 22.78
CA PHE A 286 -10.39 14.00 23.79
C PHE A 286 -9.28 14.42 24.75
N ASP A 287 -8.30 15.21 24.30
CA ASP A 287 -7.21 15.73 25.13
C ASP A 287 -7.57 16.98 25.95
N LYS A 288 -8.70 17.64 25.67
CA LYS A 288 -9.18 18.82 26.43
C LYS A 288 -10.19 18.47 27.53
N GLY A 289 -10.38 17.18 27.78
CA GLY A 289 -11.34 16.63 28.75
C GLY A 289 -10.73 16.03 30.02
N THR A 290 -9.43 16.22 30.27
CA THR A 290 -8.75 15.88 31.54
C THR A 290 -8.30 17.12 32.27
#